data_AF-A0A1M6D799-F1
#
_entry.id   AF-A0A1M6D799-F1
#
_cell.length_a   1.000
_cell.length_b   1.000
_cell.length_c   1.000
_cell.angle_alpha   90.00
_cell.angle_beta   90.00
_cell.angle_gamma   90.00
#
_symmetry.space_group_name_H-M   'P 1'
#
loop_
_entity.id
_entity.type
_entity.pdbx_description
1 polymer ?
#
loop_
_entity_poly.entity_id
_entity_poly.type
_entity_poly.pdbx_seq_one_letter_code
_entity_poly.pdbx_strand_id
1 'polypeptide(L)'
;MFKWINKLKNKKGFTLIELIVVLAVLGIIALIAIPRFLSVQEQAKIDADYGTAAGIAKAAELYYVQAGTASMTAVDTKWSADIDDMSSDGYIDSWTGWQSSEETEVYILIDPAGGGTVEVYMDDTDLEANQLYPDTRTE
;
A
#
# COMPACT_ATOMS: atom_id res chain seq x y z
N MET A 1 -69.17 11.25 11.83
CA MET A 1 -69.04 11.22 10.35
C MET A 1 -67.72 11.89 9.98
N PHE A 2 -66.63 11.12 9.87
CA PHE A 2 -65.26 11.64 9.69
C PHE A 2 -64.92 11.77 8.20
N LYS A 3 -65.03 13.00 7.68
CA LYS A 3 -64.69 13.36 6.29
C LYS A 3 -63.31 14.02 6.28
N TRP A 4 -62.24 13.22 6.37
CA TRP A 4 -60.86 13.77 6.39
C TRP A 4 -59.82 13.03 5.54
N ILE A 5 -60.24 12.20 4.59
CA ILE A 5 -59.32 11.62 3.60
C ILE A 5 -59.64 12.24 2.24
N ASN A 6 -59.38 13.54 2.07
CA ASN A 6 -59.25 14.08 0.72
C ASN A 6 -58.33 15.30 0.66
N LYS A 7 -57.03 15.05 0.81
CA LYS A 7 -55.98 15.94 0.31
C LYS A 7 -54.73 15.13 0.01
N LEU A 8 -54.82 14.22 -0.98
CA LEU A 8 -53.63 13.68 -1.62
C LEU A 8 -52.96 14.84 -2.36
N LYS A 9 -51.98 15.42 -1.68
CA LYS A 9 -51.14 16.52 -2.14
C LYS A 9 -50.57 16.19 -3.52
N ASN A 10 -50.60 17.18 -4.42
CA ASN A 10 -49.92 17.17 -5.72
C ASN A 10 -48.49 16.63 -5.59
N LYS A 11 -48.29 15.35 -5.91
CA LYS A 11 -46.93 14.81 -6.09
C LYS A 11 -46.42 15.33 -7.42
N LYS A 12 -45.63 16.39 -7.40
CA LYS A 12 -44.80 16.76 -8.55
C LYS A 12 -43.84 15.60 -8.77
N GLY A 13 -44.08 14.80 -9.82
CA GLY A 13 -43.19 13.73 -10.23
C GLY A 13 -41.90 14.32 -10.82
N PHE A 14 -40.78 13.65 -10.58
CA PHE A 14 -39.51 13.95 -11.22
C PHE A 14 -39.64 13.70 -12.73
N THR A 15 -39.18 14.63 -13.56
CA THR A 15 -39.26 14.45 -15.02
C THR A 15 -38.10 13.60 -15.51
N LEU A 16 -38.33 12.80 -16.57
CA LEU A 16 -37.25 12.02 -17.18
C LEU A 16 -36.15 12.91 -17.76
N ILE A 17 -36.50 14.11 -18.23
CA ILE A 17 -35.52 15.06 -18.76
C ILE A 17 -34.59 15.60 -17.67
N GLU A 18 -35.10 15.85 -16.45
CA GLU A 18 -34.26 16.24 -15.31
C GLU A 18 -33.26 15.14 -14.95
N LEU A 19 -33.65 13.86 -15.03
CA LEU A 19 -32.71 12.75 -14.81
C LEU A 19 -31.61 12.71 -15.87
N ILE A 20 -31.99 12.88 -17.15
CA ILE A 20 -31.07 12.78 -18.28
C ILE A 20 -30.04 13.91 -18.25
N VAL A 21 -30.45 15.14 -17.93
CA VAL A 21 -29.52 16.28 -17.83
C VAL A 21 -28.53 16.07 -16.69
N VAL A 22 -28.97 15.56 -15.54
CA VAL A 22 -28.08 15.27 -14.41
C VAL A 22 -27.05 14.20 -14.78
N LEU A 23 -27.49 13.09 -15.40
CA LEU A 23 -26.59 12.03 -15.85
C LEU A 23 -25.60 12.55 -16.93
N ALA A 24 -26.03 13.45 -17.81
CA ALA A 24 -25.15 14.06 -18.80
C ALA A 24 -24.02 14.87 -18.15
N VAL A 25 -24.34 15.69 -17.14
CA VAL A 25 -23.32 16.47 -16.41
C VAL A 25 -22.42 15.56 -15.58
N LEU A 26 -22.97 14.56 -14.87
CA LEU A 26 -22.19 13.58 -14.13
C LEU A 26 -21.24 12.79 -15.05
N GLY A 27 -21.67 12.45 -16.26
CA GLY A 27 -20.83 11.81 -17.27
C GLY A 27 -19.62 12.64 -17.67
N ILE A 28 -19.80 13.95 -17.89
CA ILE A 28 -18.70 14.86 -18.23
C ILE A 28 -17.67 14.95 -17.10
N ILE A 29 -18.13 15.07 -15.86
CA ILE A 29 -17.24 15.15 -14.69
C ILE A 29 -16.49 13.83 -14.51
N ALA A 30 -17.17 12.69 -14.64
CA ALA A 30 -16.57 11.37 -14.48
C ALA A 30 -15.43 11.12 -15.47
N LEU A 31 -15.55 11.59 -16.72
CA LEU A 31 -14.50 11.43 -17.73
C LEU A 31 -13.16 12.06 -17.34
N ILE A 32 -13.19 13.19 -16.62
CA ILE A 32 -11.98 13.89 -16.17
C ILE A 32 -11.53 13.36 -14.81
N ALA A 33 -12.49 13.03 -13.93
CA ALA A 33 -12.21 12.61 -12.56
C ALA A 33 -11.57 11.21 -12.49
N ILE A 34 -12.06 10.25 -13.29
CA ILE A 34 -11.60 8.85 -13.27
C ILE A 34 -10.08 8.72 -13.51
N PRO A 35 -9.50 9.24 -14.62
CA PRO A 35 -8.06 9.04 -14.87
C PRO A 35 -7.19 9.67 -13.78
N ARG A 36 -7.57 10.84 -13.27
CA ARG A 36 -6.87 11.50 -12.16
C ARG A 36 -6.99 10.71 -10.86
N PHE A 37 -8.15 10.11 -10.60
CA PHE A 37 -8.36 9.31 -9.39
C PHE A 37 -7.50 8.04 -9.43
N LEU A 38 -7.40 7.38 -10.59
CA LEU A 38 -6.54 6.20 -10.77
C LEU A 38 -5.07 6.52 -10.50
N SER A 39 -4.53 7.62 -11.04
CA SER A 39 -3.13 7.99 -10.80
C SER A 39 -2.84 8.32 -9.33
N VAL A 40 -3.79 8.97 -8.64
CA VAL A 40 -3.65 9.24 -7.19
C VAL A 40 -3.71 7.95 -6.38
N GLN A 41 -4.57 7.01 -6.76
CA GLN A 41 -4.66 5.71 -6.11
C GLN A 41 -3.36 4.90 -6.28
N GLU A 42 -2.77 4.92 -7.48
CA GLU A 42 -1.50 4.27 -7.76
C GLU A 42 -0.36 4.87 -6.93
N GLN A 43 -0.25 6.20 -6.89
CA GLN A 43 0.74 6.87 -6.04
C GLN A 43 0.55 6.55 -4.56
N ALA A 44 -0.70 6.52 -4.07
CA ALA A 44 -0.99 6.19 -2.68
C ALA A 44 -0.61 4.75 -2.32
N LYS A 45 -0.73 3.81 -3.27
CA LYS A 45 -0.25 2.43 -3.08
C LYS A 45 1.26 2.38 -2.97
N ILE A 46 1.97 3.07 -3.87
CA ILE A 46 3.43 3.18 -3.82
C ILE A 46 3.87 3.77 -2.48
N ASP A 47 3.27 4.88 -2.04
CA ASP A 47 3.61 5.52 -0.76
C ASP A 47 3.32 4.61 0.45
N ALA A 48 2.27 3.78 0.39
CA ALA A 48 1.99 2.79 1.42
C ALA A 48 3.07 1.68 1.48
N ASP A 49 3.63 1.30 0.34
CA ASP A 49 4.71 0.32 0.27
C ASP A 49 6.00 0.86 0.90
N TYR A 50 6.36 2.12 0.63
CA TYR A 50 7.47 2.78 1.35
C TYR A 50 7.26 2.81 2.86
N GLY A 51 6.04 3.12 3.31
CA GLY A 51 5.69 3.09 4.73
C GLY A 51 5.81 1.69 5.34
N THR A 52 5.39 0.66 4.60
CA THR A 52 5.49 -0.75 4.99
C THR A 52 6.95 -1.19 5.05
N ALA A 53 7.75 -0.85 4.05
CA ALA A 53 9.19 -1.14 3.99
C ALA A 53 9.94 -0.51 5.18
N ALA A 54 9.60 0.71 5.58
CA ALA A 54 10.18 1.33 6.77
C ALA A 54 9.79 0.60 8.08
N GLY A 55 8.60 -0.02 8.13
CA GLY A 55 8.19 -0.89 9.23
C GLY A 55 8.99 -2.20 9.26
N ILE A 56 9.12 -2.84 8.10
CA ILE A 56 9.93 -4.06 7.91
C ILE A 56 11.39 -3.81 8.29
N ALA A 57 11.97 -2.69 7.85
CA ALA A 57 13.35 -2.34 8.15
C ALA A 57 13.62 -2.24 9.67
N LYS A 58 12.70 -1.63 10.43
CA LYS A 58 12.79 -1.55 11.89
C LYS A 58 12.67 -2.93 12.55
N ALA A 59 11.76 -3.77 12.06
CA ALA A 59 11.62 -5.12 12.57
C ALA A 59 12.90 -5.94 12.30
N ALA A 60 13.48 -5.81 11.11
CA ALA A 60 14.71 -6.48 10.72
C ALA A 60 15.92 -6.00 11.52
N GLU A 61 16.01 -4.72 11.84
CA GLU A 61 17.04 -4.16 12.74
C GLU A 61 16.93 -4.79 14.14
N LEU A 62 15.71 -4.87 14.69
CA LEU A 62 15.48 -5.52 15.98
C LEU A 62 15.82 -7.02 15.96
N TYR A 63 15.44 -7.70 14.87
CA TYR A 63 15.73 -9.11 14.66
C TYR A 63 17.24 -9.36 14.62
N TYR A 64 17.98 -8.56 13.84
CA TYR A 64 19.44 -8.62 13.77
C TYR A 64 20.11 -8.45 15.13
N VAL A 65 19.67 -7.47 15.92
CA VAL A 65 20.27 -7.17 17.22
C VAL A 65 19.96 -8.26 18.26
N GLN A 66 18.78 -8.87 18.22
CA GLN A 66 18.32 -9.82 19.25
C GLN A 66 18.55 -11.28 18.90
N ALA A 67 18.19 -11.71 17.69
CA ALA A 67 18.39 -13.07 17.21
C ALA A 67 19.84 -13.30 16.76
N GLY A 68 20.51 -12.24 16.32
CA GLY A 68 21.87 -12.30 15.79
C GLY A 68 21.93 -12.91 14.39
N THR A 69 23.15 -13.05 13.86
CA THR A 69 23.38 -13.53 12.47
C THR A 69 23.14 -15.03 12.27
N ALA A 70 22.84 -15.79 13.33
CA ALA A 70 22.64 -17.23 13.24
C ALA A 70 21.33 -17.61 12.54
N SER A 71 20.33 -16.72 12.60
CA SER A 71 19.02 -16.90 11.96
C SER A 71 18.89 -16.12 10.65
N MET A 72 20.03 -15.86 10.00
CA MET A 72 20.14 -15.08 8.77
C MET A 72 21.02 -15.80 7.76
N THR A 73 20.80 -15.53 6.48
CA THR A 73 21.61 -16.11 5.41
C THR A 73 22.64 -15.08 4.94
N ALA A 74 23.92 -15.48 4.84
CA ALA A 74 24.94 -14.59 4.32
C ALA A 74 24.75 -14.38 2.80
N VAL A 75 24.76 -13.11 2.37
CA VAL A 75 24.66 -12.71 0.96
C VAL A 75 25.78 -11.72 0.68
N ASP A 76 26.82 -12.17 -0.02
CA ASP A 76 28.05 -11.41 -0.25
C ASP A 76 28.63 -10.83 1.06
N THR A 77 28.59 -9.50 1.22
CA THR A 77 29.08 -8.76 2.38
C THR A 77 27.98 -8.43 3.41
N LYS A 78 26.74 -8.79 3.12
CA LYS A 78 25.53 -8.49 3.89
C LYS A 78 24.88 -9.79 4.40
N TRP A 79 23.80 -9.64 5.16
CA TRP A 79 22.98 -10.73 5.66
C TRP A 79 21.53 -10.53 5.24
N SER A 80 20.89 -11.56 4.71
CA SER A 80 19.47 -11.54 4.42
C SER A 80 18.65 -12.07 5.61
N ALA A 81 17.59 -11.34 5.93
CA ALA A 81 16.57 -11.78 6.87
C ALA A 81 15.34 -12.27 6.10
N ASP A 82 14.78 -13.39 6.54
CA ASP A 82 13.52 -13.90 6.01
C ASP A 82 12.35 -13.28 6.80
N ILE A 83 11.36 -12.75 6.09
CA ILE A 83 10.21 -12.11 6.73
C ILE A 83 9.31 -13.12 7.45
N ASP A 84 9.26 -14.37 6.97
CA ASP A 84 8.47 -15.42 7.61
C ASP A 84 9.12 -15.85 8.93
N ASP A 85 10.45 -15.93 8.99
CA ASP A 85 11.18 -16.17 10.25
C ASP A 85 10.95 -15.02 11.22
N MET A 86 11.06 -13.77 10.76
CA MET A 86 10.78 -12.59 11.57
C MET A 86 9.33 -12.57 12.09
N SER A 87 8.37 -13.05 11.30
CA SER A 87 6.96 -13.12 11.72
C SER A 87 6.73 -14.25 12.72
N SER A 88 7.30 -15.44 12.46
CA SER A 88 7.25 -16.59 13.36
C SER A 88 7.83 -16.26 14.74
N ASP A 89 8.92 -15.50 14.76
CA ASP A 89 9.60 -15.09 16.00
C ASP A 89 8.96 -13.86 16.67
N GLY A 90 7.93 -13.27 16.07
CA GLY A 90 7.10 -12.21 16.66
C GLY A 90 7.65 -10.79 16.54
N TYR A 91 8.56 -10.54 15.59
CA TYR A 91 9.09 -9.20 15.32
C TYR A 91 8.17 -8.39 14.40
N ILE A 92 7.35 -9.05 13.59
CA ILE A 92 6.42 -8.43 12.67
C ILE A 92 5.16 -9.29 12.51
N ASP A 93 4.01 -8.65 12.23
CA ASP A 93 2.82 -9.38 11.82
C ASP A 93 3.03 -10.02 10.44
N SER A 94 2.23 -11.04 10.11
CA SER A 94 2.30 -11.69 8.81
C SER A 94 2.15 -10.66 7.69
N TRP A 95 3.21 -10.48 6.90
CA TRP A 95 3.19 -9.61 5.75
C TRP A 95 2.53 -10.32 4.56
N THR A 96 1.78 -9.59 3.75
CA THR A 96 0.88 -10.18 2.74
C THR A 96 1.13 -9.68 1.32
N GLY A 97 2.28 -9.06 1.07
CA GLY A 97 2.60 -8.46 -0.22
C GLY A 97 2.48 -6.94 -0.27
N TRP A 98 2.93 -6.38 -1.39
CA TRP A 98 2.91 -4.96 -1.68
C TRP A 98 1.56 -4.51 -2.24
N GLN A 99 1.22 -3.23 -2.06
CA GLN A 99 -0.04 -2.66 -2.54
C GLN A 99 0.05 -2.22 -4.01
N SER A 100 1.25 -1.86 -4.46
CA SER A 100 1.52 -1.41 -5.83
C SER A 100 1.83 -2.54 -6.81
N SER A 101 2.21 -3.73 -6.33
CA SER A 101 2.56 -4.88 -7.17
C SER A 101 1.82 -6.17 -6.77
N GLU A 102 1.89 -7.19 -7.62
CA GLU A 102 1.43 -8.55 -7.28
C GLU A 102 2.53 -9.36 -6.58
N GLU A 103 3.69 -8.75 -6.32
CA GLU A 103 4.82 -9.42 -5.69
C GLU A 103 4.48 -9.77 -4.23
N THR A 104 4.74 -11.01 -3.89
CA THR A 104 4.55 -11.56 -2.54
C THR A 104 5.88 -11.78 -1.82
N GLU A 105 6.97 -11.37 -2.43
CA GLU A 105 8.32 -11.50 -1.90
C GLU A 105 8.82 -10.14 -1.41
N VAL A 106 9.65 -10.18 -0.38
CA VAL A 106 10.36 -9.01 0.12
C VAL A 106 11.77 -9.45 0.41
N TYR A 107 12.71 -8.64 -0.05
CA TYR A 107 14.11 -8.94 0.12
C TYR A 107 14.72 -7.94 1.09
N ILE A 108 15.28 -8.45 2.19
CA ILE A 108 15.81 -7.65 3.29
C ILE A 108 17.30 -7.92 3.37
N LEU A 109 18.12 -6.87 3.30
CA LEU A 109 19.56 -6.97 3.49
C LEU A 109 20.01 -6.12 4.67
N ILE A 110 20.95 -6.66 5.45
CA ILE A 110 21.54 -5.98 6.61
C ILE A 110 23.05 -5.95 6.41
N ASP A 111 23.61 -4.74 6.40
CA ASP A 111 25.05 -4.53 6.28
C ASP A 111 25.71 -4.43 7.67
N PRO A 112 26.46 -5.45 8.10
CA PRO A 112 27.14 -5.44 9.38
C PRO A 112 28.33 -4.48 9.41
N ALA A 113 28.99 -4.22 8.27
CA ALA A 113 30.11 -3.29 8.17
C ALA A 113 29.64 -1.83 8.19
N GLY A 114 28.43 -1.58 7.67
CA GLY A 114 27.73 -0.30 7.73
C GLY A 114 27.14 0.07 9.09
N GLY A 115 27.35 -0.75 10.13
CA GLY A 115 26.78 -0.52 11.46
C GLY A 115 25.37 -1.10 11.64
N GLY A 116 24.99 -2.11 10.85
CA GLY A 116 23.68 -2.76 10.90
C GLY A 116 22.61 -2.04 10.07
N THR A 117 23.01 -1.29 9.05
CA THR A 117 22.05 -0.59 8.17
C THR A 117 21.21 -1.61 7.42
N VAL A 118 19.89 -1.42 7.45
CA VAL A 118 18.92 -2.28 6.79
C VAL A 118 18.47 -1.64 5.48
N GLU A 119 18.40 -2.46 4.45
CA GLU A 119 17.82 -2.14 3.15
C GLU A 119 16.67 -3.11 2.89
N VAL A 120 15.56 -2.60 2.35
CA VAL A 120 14.38 -3.39 2.01
C VAL A 120 14.07 -3.17 0.55
N TYR A 121 13.87 -4.27 -0.16
CA TYR A 121 13.61 -4.31 -1.58
C TYR A 121 12.29 -5.06 -1.84
N MET A 122 11.59 -4.63 -2.89
CA MET A 122 10.36 -5.27 -3.34
C MET A 122 10.61 -6.69 -3.89
N ASP A 123 11.80 -6.94 -4.45
CA ASP A 123 12.22 -8.21 -5.05
C ASP A 123 13.75 -8.23 -5.22
N ASP A 124 14.35 -9.40 -5.42
CA ASP A 124 15.80 -9.63 -5.55
C ASP A 124 16.35 -9.44 -6.98
N THR A 125 15.49 -9.30 -8.00
CA THR A 125 15.89 -9.29 -9.41
C THR A 125 16.65 -8.05 -9.86
N ASP A 126 16.26 -6.86 -9.38
CA ASP A 126 16.92 -5.57 -9.63
C ASP A 126 16.93 -4.72 -8.37
N LEU A 127 18.00 -4.86 -7.58
CA LEU A 127 18.14 -4.19 -6.29
C LEU A 127 18.15 -2.67 -6.41
N GLU A 128 18.63 -2.08 -7.52
CA GLU A 128 18.62 -0.62 -7.66
C GLU A 128 17.21 -0.09 -7.94
N ALA A 129 16.44 -0.79 -8.79
CA ALA A 129 15.09 -0.38 -9.15
C ALA A 129 14.05 -0.68 -8.04
N ASN A 130 14.27 -1.75 -7.27
CA ASN A 130 13.29 -2.27 -6.32
C ASN A 130 13.52 -1.80 -4.87
N GLN A 131 14.48 -0.92 -4.63
CA GLN A 131 14.77 -0.43 -3.28
C GLN A 131 13.63 0.45 -2.76
N LEU A 132 13.03 0.03 -1.64
CA LEU A 132 11.99 0.77 -0.93
C LEU A 132 12.50 1.40 0.37
N TYR A 133 13.57 0.86 0.95
CA TYR A 133 14.19 1.45 2.14
C TYR A 133 15.73 1.41 2.07
N PRO A 134 16.43 2.46 2.50
CA PRO A 134 15.91 3.81 2.79
C PRO A 134 15.23 4.46 1.57
N ASP A 135 14.27 5.36 1.79
CA ASP A 135 13.57 6.05 0.70
C ASP A 135 14.56 6.98 -0.03
N THR A 136 14.92 6.62 -1.26
CA THR A 136 15.86 7.35 -2.12
C THR A 136 15.16 8.30 -3.08
N ARG A 137 13.83 8.42 -3.03
CA ARG A 137 13.10 9.35 -3.89
C ARG A 137 13.52 10.78 -3.55
N THR A 138 13.78 11.55 -4.59
CA THR A 138 14.05 12.99 -4.45
C THR A 138 12.73 13.69 -4.13
N GLU A 139 12.69 14.46 -3.04
CA GLU A 139 11.56 15.35 -2.69
C GLU A 139 11.25 16.37 -3.78
#